data_AF-A0A1B6E855-F1
#
_entry.id   AF-A0A1B6E855-F1
#
_cell.length_a   1.000
_cell.length_b   1.000
_cell.length_c   1.000
_cell.angle_alpha   90.00
_cell.angle_beta   90.00
_cell.angle_gamma   90.00
#
_symmetry.space_group_name_H-M   'P 1'
#
loop_
_entity.id
_entity.type
_entity.pdbx_description
1 polymer ?
#
loop_
_entity_poly.entity_id
_entity_poly.type
_entity_poly.pdbx_seq_one_letter_code
_entity_poly.pdbx_strand_id
1 'polypeptide(L)'
;MWSAISRLFPKKNDSLESVKEVSNDLAMDRGDSRRSLSLYDSDGLDTYDLKLAKQKATVKWMLSKAFNNNVPENLKEPFYRDHEDQEHLKPQLVHSLANAELYCFALANIYSDPNYHNLNHSGVLQALARKGIFIPDAHLTETVLIQTNPLKLSAHMSVMEAVMTLYAKEVATPDRVCAAVQRFRTNSQYSTQNNLMPTDHEQALLLWINEAVSALKERTQQEGKEIRSGNGDKILADFPKISDLQEICDGVSLAALIAFYCPEDLDWNKITLNRVPTVSDRLRNLLLVNDFCLNSLPYSVFHMMPEDVSYMRGTMQPNLVVFLADLFNVLEIHPAKCVRFDRAAASLTQGKLCFIYLFLYY
;
A
#
# COMPACT_ATOMS: atom_id res chain seq x y z
N MET A 1 10.69 -47.82 -27.84
CA MET A 1 11.04 -48.38 -29.16
C MET A 1 10.27 -47.57 -30.20
N TRP A 2 10.94 -46.62 -30.87
CA TRP A 2 11.42 -46.78 -32.27
C TRP A 2 10.24 -47.00 -33.22
N SER A 3 9.95 -46.18 -34.22
CA SER A 3 10.80 -45.70 -35.32
C SER A 3 9.96 -44.65 -36.11
N ALA A 4 10.42 -43.40 -36.29
CA ALA A 4 11.22 -42.91 -37.43
C ALA A 4 10.53 -43.13 -38.80
N ILE A 5 10.00 -42.07 -39.43
CA ILE A 5 10.65 -41.10 -40.36
C ILE A 5 10.82 -41.67 -41.77
N SER A 6 10.36 -40.89 -42.77
CA SER A 6 11.01 -40.58 -44.06
C SER A 6 9.94 -40.29 -45.13
N ARG A 7 10.05 -39.38 -46.10
CA ARG A 7 11.13 -38.55 -46.67
C ARG A 7 10.46 -37.73 -47.78
N LEU A 8 10.81 -36.46 -47.97
CA LEU A 8 10.93 -35.87 -49.31
C LEU A 8 12.08 -34.84 -49.30
N PHE A 9 13.21 -35.25 -49.88
CA PHE A 9 14.30 -34.40 -50.38
C PHE A 9 14.41 -34.67 -51.90
N PRO A 10 14.96 -33.73 -52.69
CA PRO A 10 16.39 -33.77 -53.06
C PRO A 10 17.02 -32.35 -53.02
N LYS A 11 18.23 -32.07 -52.50
CA LYS A 11 19.63 -32.43 -52.85
C LYS A 11 20.08 -32.13 -54.28
N LYS A 12 21.01 -31.16 -54.42
CA LYS A 12 22.37 -31.28 -55.03
C LYS A 12 23.16 -29.96 -54.75
N ASN A 13 24.23 -29.94 -53.94
CA ASN A 13 25.67 -30.20 -54.20
C ASN A 13 26.29 -29.22 -55.22
N ASP A 14 27.50 -28.67 -55.10
CA ASP A 14 28.59 -28.72 -54.11
C ASP A 14 29.71 -27.75 -54.58
N SER A 15 30.77 -27.64 -53.77
CA SER A 15 32.17 -27.28 -54.11
C SER A 15 32.70 -25.85 -53.88
N LEU A 16 33.85 -25.88 -53.18
CA LEU A 16 34.75 -24.84 -52.67
C LEU A 16 35.60 -24.17 -53.76
N GLU A 17 36.12 -22.97 -53.48
CA GLU A 17 37.57 -22.69 -53.55
C GLU A 17 37.96 -21.33 -52.93
N SER A 18 39.24 -21.18 -52.65
CA SER A 18 39.89 -20.38 -51.61
C SER A 18 40.57 -19.08 -52.08
N VAL A 19 40.58 -18.08 -51.17
CA VAL A 19 41.67 -17.11 -50.85
C VAL A 19 42.14 -16.10 -51.92
N LYS A 20 42.08 -14.80 -51.57
CA LYS A 20 43.21 -13.83 -51.65
C LYS A 20 42.89 -12.51 -50.94
N GLU A 21 43.78 -12.11 -50.03
CA GLU A 21 43.93 -10.78 -49.44
C GLU A 21 44.37 -9.75 -50.50
N VAL A 22 43.93 -8.49 -50.40
CA VAL A 22 44.77 -7.28 -50.58
C VAL A 22 44.16 -6.12 -49.79
N SER A 23 45.02 -5.43 -49.05
CA SER A 23 44.80 -4.26 -48.19
C SER A 23 44.52 -2.94 -48.92
N ASN A 24 44.12 -1.96 -48.10
CA ASN A 24 44.47 -0.53 -48.10
C ASN A 24 43.44 0.55 -48.52
N ASP A 25 43.26 1.45 -47.54
CA ASP A 25 43.20 2.92 -47.61
C ASP A 25 41.86 3.69 -47.76
N LEU A 26 41.49 4.30 -46.62
CA LEU A 26 41.18 5.72 -46.37
C LEU A 26 40.15 6.45 -47.27
N ALA A 27 39.03 6.88 -46.66
CA ALA A 27 38.68 8.30 -46.41
C ALA A 27 37.17 8.53 -46.13
N MET A 28 36.93 9.57 -45.31
CA MET A 28 35.72 10.12 -44.69
C MET A 28 34.42 10.18 -45.53
N ASP A 29 33.24 10.07 -44.89
CA ASP A 29 32.41 11.23 -44.49
C ASP A 29 31.02 10.83 -43.91
N ARG A 30 30.63 11.55 -42.84
CA ARG A 30 29.30 11.87 -42.27
C ARG A 30 28.14 10.86 -42.19
N GLY A 31 27.62 10.72 -40.96
CA GLY A 31 26.21 10.35 -40.72
C GLY A 31 25.90 10.01 -39.26
N ASP A 32 25.67 11.03 -38.44
CA ASP A 32 25.19 10.91 -37.06
C ASP A 32 23.75 10.36 -37.03
N SER A 33 23.50 9.25 -36.31
CA SER A 33 22.17 8.81 -35.87
C SER A 33 22.26 7.66 -34.86
N ARG A 34 22.15 8.03 -33.58
CA ARG A 34 21.53 7.29 -32.45
C ARG A 34 21.55 5.76 -32.56
N ARG A 35 22.58 5.14 -31.97
CA ARG A 35 22.49 3.77 -31.46
C ARG A 35 21.53 3.77 -30.26
N SER A 36 20.31 3.28 -30.48
CA SER A 36 19.46 2.75 -29.42
C SER A 36 20.16 1.52 -28.84
N LEU A 37 20.93 1.71 -27.76
CA LEU A 37 21.55 0.63 -27.01
C LEU A 37 20.51 0.11 -26.02
N SER A 38 19.95 -1.05 -26.34
CA SER A 38 19.02 -1.82 -25.51
C SER A 38 19.66 -2.18 -24.18
N LEU A 39 19.15 -1.56 -23.10
CA LEU A 39 19.35 -1.95 -21.71
C LEU A 39 18.53 -3.21 -21.41
N TYR A 40 19.10 -4.39 -21.58
CA TYR A 40 18.68 -5.62 -20.88
C TYR A 40 19.84 -6.61 -20.91
N ASP A 41 20.77 -6.49 -19.96
CA ASP A 41 21.31 -7.66 -19.25
C ASP A 41 22.16 -7.18 -18.07
N SER A 42 21.61 -7.30 -16.87
CA SER A 42 22.36 -7.26 -15.61
C SER A 42 21.64 -8.17 -14.64
N ASP A 43 21.70 -9.46 -14.97
CA ASP A 43 21.33 -10.58 -14.13
C ASP A 43 22.30 -10.68 -12.93
N GLY A 44 21.77 -10.98 -11.74
CA GLY A 44 22.57 -11.65 -10.70
C GLY A 44 22.72 -11.04 -9.30
N LEU A 45 22.19 -9.85 -8.99
CA LEU A 45 22.16 -9.34 -7.60
C LEU A 45 21.02 -8.30 -7.43
N ASP A 46 20.17 -8.49 -6.42
CA ASP A 46 19.09 -7.56 -5.97
C ASP A 46 17.76 -7.49 -6.75
N THR A 47 17.13 -8.61 -7.10
CA THR A 47 15.69 -8.59 -7.47
C THR A 47 14.81 -8.87 -6.25
N TYR A 48 14.68 -7.87 -5.37
CA TYR A 48 13.57 -7.84 -4.41
C TYR A 48 12.26 -7.99 -5.20
N ASP A 49 11.57 -9.13 -5.05
CA ASP A 49 10.37 -9.43 -5.85
C ASP A 49 9.16 -8.64 -5.36
N LEU A 50 9.10 -7.37 -5.77
CA LEU A 50 8.01 -6.44 -5.49
C LEU A 50 6.66 -6.96 -6.00
N LYS A 51 6.64 -7.84 -7.02
CA LYS A 51 5.39 -8.38 -7.55
C LYS A 51 4.82 -9.39 -6.57
N LEU A 52 5.65 -10.28 -6.05
CA LEU A 52 5.25 -11.27 -5.05
C LEU A 52 4.90 -10.61 -3.72
N ALA A 53 5.68 -9.61 -3.29
CA ALA A 53 5.36 -8.76 -2.15
C ALA A 53 3.97 -8.12 -2.26
N LYS A 54 3.67 -7.50 -3.39
CA LYS A 54 2.33 -6.93 -3.68
C LYS A 54 1.25 -7.98 -3.55
N GLN A 55 1.42 -9.15 -4.17
CA GLN A 55 0.45 -10.24 -4.11
C GLN A 55 0.17 -10.69 -2.68
N LYS A 56 1.23 -10.91 -1.87
CA LYS A 56 1.11 -11.28 -0.46
C LYS A 56 0.36 -10.24 0.34
N ALA A 57 0.77 -8.97 0.24
CA ALA A 57 0.16 -7.89 0.99
C ALA A 57 -1.31 -7.67 0.61
N THR A 58 -1.64 -7.73 -0.68
CA THR A 58 -3.01 -7.56 -1.18
C THR A 58 -3.92 -8.70 -0.71
N VAL A 59 -3.47 -9.96 -0.79
CA VAL A 59 -4.27 -11.10 -0.32
C VAL A 59 -4.43 -11.07 1.20
N LYS A 60 -3.36 -10.76 1.96
CA LYS A 60 -3.43 -10.60 3.43
C LYS A 60 -4.44 -9.53 3.84
N TRP A 61 -4.44 -8.37 3.17
CA TRP A 61 -5.42 -7.31 3.40
C TRP A 61 -6.85 -7.75 3.01
N MET A 62 -7.01 -8.43 1.87
CA MET A 62 -8.32 -8.92 1.44
C MET A 62 -8.93 -9.90 2.45
N LEU A 63 -8.09 -10.79 3.00
CA LEU A 63 -8.49 -11.72 4.06
C LEU A 63 -8.87 -10.98 5.35
N SER A 64 -8.12 -9.94 5.74
CA SER A 64 -8.49 -9.17 6.93
C SER A 64 -9.88 -8.57 6.77
N LYS A 65 -10.25 -8.03 5.60
CA LYS A 65 -11.61 -7.53 5.36
C LYS A 65 -12.66 -8.63 5.29
N ALA A 66 -12.39 -9.75 4.63
CA ALA A 66 -13.33 -10.85 4.50
C ALA A 66 -13.67 -11.51 5.86
N PHE A 67 -12.73 -11.52 6.81
CA PHE A 67 -12.90 -12.14 8.13
C PHE A 67 -13.08 -11.12 9.26
N ASN A 68 -13.42 -9.87 8.94
CA ASN A 68 -13.58 -8.78 9.92
C ASN A 68 -12.40 -8.70 10.92
N ASN A 69 -11.19 -8.73 10.36
CA ASN A 69 -9.87 -8.75 11.00
C ASN A 69 -9.53 -9.99 11.85
N ASN A 70 -10.41 -11.00 11.89
CA ASN A 70 -10.21 -12.26 12.60
C ASN A 70 -9.88 -13.43 11.64
N VAL A 71 -8.74 -13.32 10.95
CA VAL A 71 -8.32 -14.31 9.95
C VAL A 71 -7.96 -15.65 10.62
N PRO A 72 -8.52 -16.79 10.15
CA PRO A 72 -8.16 -18.12 10.65
C PRO A 72 -6.65 -18.41 10.55
N GLU A 73 -6.09 -19.12 11.54
CA GLU A 73 -4.63 -19.39 11.61
C GLU A 73 -4.09 -20.07 10.34
N ASN A 74 -4.87 -21.00 9.78
CA ASN A 74 -4.53 -21.70 8.54
C ASN A 74 -4.55 -20.81 7.30
N LEU A 75 -5.07 -19.58 7.36
CA LEU A 75 -5.14 -18.63 6.26
C LEU A 75 -4.28 -17.36 6.48
N LYS A 76 -3.69 -17.17 7.67
CA LYS A 76 -2.80 -16.02 7.94
C LYS A 76 -1.63 -15.92 6.96
N GLU A 77 -1.05 -17.06 6.58
CA GLU A 77 -0.11 -17.18 5.47
C GLU A 77 -0.85 -17.73 4.24
N PRO A 78 -1.27 -16.88 3.27
CA PRO A 78 -2.12 -17.31 2.16
C PRO A 78 -1.39 -18.13 1.10
N PHE A 79 -0.06 -18.06 1.05
CA PHE A 79 0.79 -18.78 0.11
C PHE A 79 1.52 -19.92 0.80
N TYR A 80 1.80 -20.97 0.06
CA TYR A 80 2.69 -22.06 0.46
C TYR A 80 3.71 -22.31 -0.66
N ARG A 81 4.82 -22.94 -0.31
CA ARG A 81 5.83 -23.36 -1.27
C ARG A 81 5.70 -24.83 -1.56
N ASP A 82 5.81 -25.21 -2.83
CA ASP A 82 5.86 -26.60 -3.24
C ASP A 82 7.28 -27.17 -3.14
N HIS A 83 7.47 -28.40 -3.62
CA HIS A 83 8.77 -29.07 -3.61
C HIS A 83 9.78 -28.46 -4.60
N GLU A 84 9.34 -27.56 -5.49
CA GLU A 84 10.19 -26.83 -6.45
C GLU A 84 10.47 -25.39 -5.99
N ASP A 85 10.16 -25.05 -4.73
CA ASP A 85 10.27 -23.69 -4.16
C ASP A 85 9.40 -22.64 -4.88
N GLN A 86 8.37 -23.07 -5.63
CA GLN A 86 7.41 -22.17 -6.26
C GLN A 86 6.32 -21.77 -5.28
N GLU A 87 5.94 -20.50 -5.27
CA GLU A 87 4.87 -19.99 -4.41
C GLU A 87 3.49 -20.16 -5.05
N HIS A 88 2.62 -20.84 -4.30
CA HIS A 88 1.25 -21.14 -4.71
C HIS A 88 0.25 -20.60 -3.70
N LEU A 89 -0.87 -20.09 -4.20
CA LEU A 89 -2.00 -19.70 -3.36
C LEU A 89 -2.66 -20.96 -2.78
N LYS A 90 -3.00 -20.94 -1.49
CA LYS A 90 -3.69 -22.08 -0.85
C LYS A 90 -4.95 -22.48 -1.62
N PRO A 91 -5.21 -23.80 -1.82
CA PRO A 91 -6.36 -24.25 -2.62
C PRO A 91 -7.69 -23.68 -2.16
N GLN A 92 -7.91 -23.53 -0.84
CA GLN A 92 -9.12 -22.93 -0.29
C GLN A 92 -9.37 -21.51 -0.81
N LEU A 93 -8.30 -20.71 -0.93
CA LEU A 93 -8.38 -19.34 -1.44
C LEU A 93 -8.59 -19.31 -2.95
N VAL A 94 -8.00 -20.26 -3.69
CA VAL A 94 -8.27 -20.41 -5.14
C VAL A 94 -9.77 -20.62 -5.39
N HIS A 95 -10.42 -21.49 -4.60
CA HIS A 95 -11.85 -21.75 -4.74
C HIS A 95 -12.69 -20.54 -4.31
N SER A 96 -12.36 -19.92 -3.18
CA SER A 96 -13.07 -18.73 -2.65
C SER A 96 -12.94 -17.50 -3.56
N LEU A 97 -11.84 -17.41 -4.32
CA LEU A 97 -11.69 -16.40 -5.38
C LEU A 97 -12.48 -16.77 -6.62
N ALA A 98 -12.47 -18.03 -7.05
CA ALA A 98 -13.17 -18.43 -8.27
C ALA A 98 -14.70 -18.38 -8.16
N ASN A 99 -15.25 -18.54 -6.96
CA ASN A 99 -16.70 -18.44 -6.69
C ASN A 99 -17.17 -17.06 -6.18
N ALA A 100 -16.27 -16.06 -6.12
CA ALA A 100 -16.51 -14.71 -5.61
C ALA A 100 -16.78 -14.56 -4.10
N GLU A 101 -16.76 -15.64 -3.31
CA GLU A 101 -17.06 -15.58 -1.87
C GLU A 101 -16.16 -14.61 -1.12
N LEU A 102 -14.85 -14.60 -1.43
CA LEU A 102 -13.91 -13.71 -0.74
C LEU A 102 -14.29 -12.24 -0.93
N TYR A 103 -14.71 -11.87 -2.15
CA TYR A 103 -15.18 -10.52 -2.46
C TYR A 103 -16.50 -10.19 -1.74
N CYS A 104 -17.44 -11.15 -1.72
CA CYS A 104 -18.72 -11.00 -1.05
C CYS A 104 -18.56 -10.76 0.45
N PHE A 105 -17.74 -11.55 1.12
CA PHE A 105 -17.48 -11.39 2.56
C PHE A 105 -16.79 -10.06 2.87
N ALA A 106 -15.80 -9.65 2.07
CA ALA A 106 -15.15 -8.35 2.28
C ALA A 106 -16.14 -7.19 2.08
N LEU A 107 -16.91 -7.18 1.00
CA LEU A 107 -17.89 -6.12 0.73
C LEU A 107 -19.00 -6.08 1.79
N ALA A 108 -19.50 -7.24 2.22
CA ALA A 108 -20.51 -7.33 3.26
C ALA A 108 -20.00 -6.77 4.59
N ASN A 109 -18.75 -7.04 4.97
CA ASN A 109 -18.15 -6.48 6.18
C ASN A 109 -17.86 -4.97 6.05
N ILE A 110 -17.35 -4.52 4.90
CA ILE A 110 -17.04 -3.10 4.64
C ILE A 110 -18.31 -2.24 4.74
N TYR A 111 -19.43 -2.72 4.18
CA TYR A 111 -20.71 -1.99 4.22
C TYR A 111 -21.60 -2.35 5.41
N SER A 112 -21.28 -3.43 6.13
CA SER A 112 -22.18 -4.05 7.11
C SER A 112 -23.56 -4.34 6.51
N ASP A 113 -23.60 -4.78 5.25
CA ASP A 113 -24.83 -5.03 4.50
C ASP A 113 -24.86 -6.50 3.98
N PRO A 114 -25.79 -7.33 4.49
CA PRO A 114 -25.96 -8.72 4.04
C PRO A 114 -26.27 -8.88 2.54
N ASN A 115 -26.72 -7.83 1.85
CA ASN A 115 -27.01 -7.88 0.41
C ASN A 115 -25.76 -8.23 -0.43
N TYR A 116 -24.56 -8.03 0.11
CA TYR A 116 -23.31 -8.37 -0.57
C TYR A 116 -22.89 -9.84 -0.43
N HIS A 117 -23.55 -10.66 0.41
CA HIS A 117 -23.10 -12.03 0.69
C HIS A 117 -23.19 -13.02 -0.49
N ASN A 118 -24.07 -12.78 -1.46
CA ASN A 118 -24.39 -13.76 -2.50
C ASN A 118 -24.26 -13.19 -3.92
N LEU A 119 -23.21 -12.41 -4.18
CA LEU A 119 -22.93 -11.88 -5.51
C LEU A 119 -22.07 -12.86 -6.31
N ASN A 120 -22.31 -12.93 -7.62
CA ASN A 120 -21.34 -13.51 -8.55
C ASN A 120 -20.30 -12.44 -8.97
N HIS A 121 -19.31 -12.80 -9.77
CA HIS A 121 -18.27 -11.86 -10.22
C HIS A 121 -18.87 -10.66 -10.94
N SER A 122 -19.84 -10.88 -11.82
CA SER A 122 -20.55 -9.80 -12.51
C SER A 122 -21.23 -8.84 -11.52
N GLY A 123 -21.83 -9.36 -10.46
CA GLY A 123 -22.43 -8.56 -9.38
C GLY A 123 -21.40 -7.76 -8.58
N VAL A 124 -20.24 -8.35 -8.26
CA VAL A 124 -19.12 -7.66 -7.60
C VAL A 124 -18.60 -6.52 -8.46
N LEU A 125 -18.34 -6.79 -9.75
CA LEU A 125 -17.88 -5.77 -10.71
C LEU A 125 -18.90 -4.64 -10.88
N GLN A 126 -20.20 -4.98 -10.93
CA GLN A 126 -21.26 -3.99 -11.00
C GLN A 126 -21.38 -3.15 -9.72
N ALA A 127 -21.20 -3.76 -8.55
CA ALA A 127 -21.18 -3.06 -7.27
C ALA A 127 -20.04 -2.03 -7.21
N LEU A 128 -18.84 -2.40 -7.64
CA LEU A 128 -17.69 -1.50 -7.77
C LEU A 128 -17.96 -0.35 -8.75
N ALA A 129 -18.51 -0.66 -9.93
CA ALA A 129 -18.84 0.33 -10.95
C ALA A 129 -19.88 1.36 -10.46
N ARG A 130 -20.90 0.93 -9.70
CA ARG A 130 -21.90 1.84 -9.08
C ARG A 130 -21.27 2.83 -8.10
N LYS A 131 -20.12 2.47 -7.51
CA LYS A 131 -19.32 3.33 -6.62
C LYS A 131 -18.25 4.15 -7.36
N GLY A 132 -18.31 4.14 -8.69
CA GLY A 132 -17.40 4.88 -9.56
C GLY A 132 -15.99 4.30 -9.57
N ILE A 133 -15.87 2.97 -9.42
CA ILE A 133 -14.58 2.27 -9.50
C ILE A 133 -14.61 1.37 -10.71
N PHE A 134 -13.72 1.69 -11.65
CA PHE A 134 -13.61 0.99 -12.92
C PHE A 134 -12.24 0.33 -12.99
N ILE A 135 -12.21 -0.96 -13.31
CA ILE A 135 -10.96 -1.70 -13.43
C ILE A 135 -10.42 -1.46 -14.85
N PRO A 136 -9.17 -0.98 -15.01
CA PRO A 136 -8.58 -0.66 -16.30
C PRO A 136 -8.04 -1.92 -17.01
N ASP A 137 -8.85 -2.98 -17.07
CA ASP A 137 -8.52 -4.23 -17.76
C ASP A 137 -9.67 -4.63 -18.66
N ALA A 138 -9.50 -4.41 -19.97
CA ALA A 138 -10.50 -4.74 -20.99
C ALA A 138 -10.71 -6.25 -21.18
N HIS A 139 -9.79 -7.08 -20.69
CA HIS A 139 -9.87 -8.53 -20.78
C HIS A 139 -10.47 -9.16 -19.52
N LEU A 140 -10.77 -8.37 -18.49
CA LEU A 140 -11.37 -8.85 -17.26
C LEU A 140 -12.86 -9.19 -17.48
N THR A 141 -13.16 -10.48 -17.46
CA THR A 141 -14.53 -11.00 -17.55
C THR A 141 -14.81 -11.99 -16.41
N GLU A 142 -16.09 -12.22 -16.12
CA GLU A 142 -16.50 -13.28 -15.17
C GLU A 142 -15.93 -14.65 -15.58
N THR A 143 -15.87 -14.95 -16.87
CA THR A 143 -15.28 -16.21 -17.36
C THR A 143 -13.79 -16.34 -17.05
N VAL A 144 -13.02 -15.25 -17.04
CA VAL A 144 -11.61 -15.24 -16.63
C VAL A 144 -11.48 -15.49 -15.12
N LEU A 145 -12.39 -14.92 -14.32
CA LEU A 145 -12.36 -15.03 -12.85
C LEU A 145 -12.85 -16.40 -12.33
N ILE A 146 -13.65 -17.14 -13.09
CA ILE A 146 -14.10 -18.49 -12.70
C ILE A 146 -13.04 -19.56 -13.01
N GLN A 147 -12.06 -19.28 -13.88
CA GLN A 147 -11.03 -20.25 -14.25
C GLN A 147 -10.11 -20.58 -13.06
N THR A 148 -10.00 -21.86 -12.72
CA THR A 148 -9.15 -22.36 -11.61
C THR A 148 -7.93 -23.16 -12.07
N ASN A 149 -7.83 -23.50 -13.36
CA ASN A 149 -6.75 -24.35 -13.88
C ASN A 149 -6.10 -23.77 -15.16
N PRO A 150 -5.09 -22.88 -15.03
CA PRO A 150 -4.64 -22.22 -13.80
C PRO A 150 -5.51 -21.01 -13.42
N LEU A 151 -5.59 -20.70 -12.13
CA LEU A 151 -6.20 -19.45 -11.64
C LEU A 151 -5.47 -18.24 -12.24
N LYS A 152 -6.23 -17.33 -12.84
CA LYS A 152 -5.70 -16.06 -13.36
C LYS A 152 -5.52 -15.05 -12.21
N LEU A 153 -4.51 -15.28 -11.37
CA LEU A 153 -4.27 -14.45 -10.17
C LEU A 153 -4.12 -12.95 -10.51
N SER A 154 -3.53 -12.60 -11.65
CA SER A 154 -3.44 -11.19 -12.08
C SER A 154 -4.80 -10.52 -12.26
N ALA A 155 -5.81 -11.26 -12.74
CA ALA A 155 -7.17 -10.75 -12.88
C ALA A 155 -7.82 -10.53 -11.50
N HIS A 156 -7.62 -11.47 -10.57
CA HIS A 156 -8.09 -11.34 -9.19
C HIS A 156 -7.40 -10.18 -8.44
N MET A 157 -6.12 -9.94 -8.69
CA MET A 157 -5.39 -8.80 -8.14
C MET A 157 -6.03 -7.47 -8.55
N SER A 158 -6.41 -7.31 -9.83
CA SER A 158 -7.10 -6.11 -10.31
C SER A 158 -8.44 -5.87 -9.58
N VAL A 159 -9.19 -6.94 -9.29
CA VAL A 159 -10.45 -6.84 -8.51
C VAL A 159 -10.17 -6.48 -7.05
N MET A 160 -9.17 -7.10 -6.42
CA MET A 160 -8.80 -6.78 -5.03
C MET A 160 -8.33 -5.33 -4.91
N GLU A 161 -7.53 -4.84 -5.85
CA GLU A 161 -7.09 -3.43 -5.89
C GLU A 161 -8.28 -2.47 -6.04
N ALA A 162 -9.30 -2.83 -6.83
CA ALA A 162 -10.53 -2.04 -6.90
C ALA A 162 -11.31 -2.01 -5.58
N VAL A 163 -11.37 -3.14 -4.85
CA VAL A 163 -11.96 -3.20 -3.50
C VAL A 163 -11.13 -2.39 -2.50
N MET A 164 -9.80 -2.38 -2.62
CA MET A 164 -8.90 -1.54 -1.83
C MET A 164 -9.17 -0.05 -2.05
N THR A 165 -9.27 0.39 -3.30
CA THR A 165 -9.65 1.77 -3.64
C THR A 165 -11.05 2.11 -3.11
N LEU A 166 -11.99 1.17 -3.16
CA LEU A 166 -13.32 1.36 -2.60
C LEU A 166 -13.27 1.65 -1.11
N TYR A 167 -12.57 0.78 -0.38
CA TYR A 167 -12.41 0.90 1.06
C TYR A 167 -11.79 2.25 1.44
N ALA A 168 -10.69 2.63 0.80
CA ALA A 168 -10.03 3.90 1.08
C ALA A 168 -10.94 5.11 0.82
N LYS A 169 -11.70 5.10 -0.28
CA LYS A 169 -12.70 6.15 -0.59
C LYS A 169 -13.81 6.25 0.46
N GLU A 170 -14.29 5.12 0.97
CA GLU A 170 -15.39 5.08 1.95
C GLU A 170 -14.91 5.43 3.37
N VAL A 171 -13.66 5.13 3.72
CA VAL A 171 -13.08 5.39 5.04
C VAL A 171 -12.56 6.82 5.16
N ALA A 172 -11.68 7.22 4.24
CA ALA A 172 -10.96 8.49 4.27
C ALA A 172 -11.63 9.56 3.40
N THR A 173 -12.91 9.83 3.66
CA THR A 173 -13.62 10.89 2.96
C THR A 173 -13.04 12.26 3.33
N PRO A 174 -12.97 13.22 2.39
CA PRO A 174 -12.46 14.57 2.69
C PRO A 174 -13.14 15.22 3.90
N ASP A 175 -14.46 15.07 4.05
CA ASP A 175 -15.21 15.61 5.18
C ASP A 175 -14.77 15.02 6.52
N ARG A 176 -14.60 13.69 6.60
CA ARG A 176 -14.18 13.02 7.85
C ARG A 176 -12.76 13.41 8.23
N VAL A 177 -11.85 13.45 7.25
CA VAL A 177 -10.47 13.89 7.44
C VAL A 177 -10.42 15.33 7.92
N CYS A 178 -11.15 16.24 7.27
CA CYS A 178 -11.14 17.64 7.66
C CYS A 178 -11.73 17.84 9.07
N ALA A 179 -12.76 17.08 9.43
CA ALA A 179 -13.30 17.09 10.80
C ALA A 179 -12.27 16.58 11.82
N ALA A 180 -11.44 15.58 11.49
CA ALA A 180 -10.35 15.12 12.34
C ALA A 180 -9.27 16.21 12.49
N VAL A 181 -8.79 16.77 11.38
CA VAL A 181 -7.75 17.82 11.33
C VAL A 181 -8.15 19.07 12.12
N GLN A 182 -9.41 19.49 12.03
CA GLN A 182 -9.91 20.64 12.78
C GLN A 182 -9.71 20.52 14.30
N ARG A 183 -9.72 19.29 14.85
CA ARG A 183 -9.58 19.05 16.30
C ARG A 183 -8.22 19.44 16.85
N PHE A 184 -7.15 19.28 16.07
CA PHE A 184 -5.80 19.63 16.53
C PHE A 184 -5.27 20.92 15.92
N ARG A 185 -5.92 21.49 14.90
CA ARG A 185 -5.66 22.87 14.45
C ARG A 185 -6.02 23.94 15.48
N THR A 186 -6.96 23.67 16.40
CA THR A 186 -7.44 24.66 17.39
C THR A 186 -6.32 25.21 18.30
N ASN A 187 -5.18 24.51 18.41
CA ASN A 187 -4.03 24.96 19.20
C ASN A 187 -3.00 25.80 18.40
N SER A 188 -3.08 25.83 17.07
CA SER A 188 -2.12 26.55 16.24
C SER A 188 -2.65 27.94 15.91
N GLN A 189 -2.12 28.96 16.59
CA GLN A 189 -2.45 30.38 16.36
C GLN A 189 -1.98 30.90 14.98
N TYR A 190 -1.42 30.04 14.11
CA TYR A 190 -0.78 30.39 12.85
C TYR A 190 -1.14 29.46 11.68
N SER A 191 -2.40 29.15 11.43
CA SER A 191 -2.80 28.50 10.17
C SER A 191 -3.70 29.40 9.30
N THR A 192 -3.08 30.30 8.55
CA THR A 192 -3.69 31.04 7.43
C THR A 192 -3.46 30.38 6.07
N GLN A 193 -3.11 29.09 6.02
CA GLN A 193 -2.86 28.39 4.75
C GLN A 193 -4.07 27.58 4.27
N ASN A 194 -4.75 28.14 3.27
CA ASN A 194 -5.56 27.48 2.24
C ASN A 194 -6.47 26.34 2.69
N ASN A 195 -7.72 26.69 3.02
CA ASN A 195 -8.90 25.81 3.12
C ASN A 195 -9.27 25.16 1.77
N LEU A 196 -8.32 24.54 1.08
CA LEU A 196 -8.64 23.73 -0.08
C LEU A 196 -9.04 22.35 0.44
N MET A 197 -10.30 22.00 0.24
CA MET A 197 -10.77 20.64 0.50
C MET A 197 -9.92 19.66 -0.31
N PRO A 198 -9.47 18.54 0.28
CA PRO A 198 -8.82 17.48 -0.46
C PRO A 198 -9.68 17.03 -1.64
N THR A 199 -9.07 16.85 -2.81
CA THR A 199 -9.83 16.50 -4.01
C THR A 199 -10.18 15.01 -4.06
N ASP A 200 -9.43 14.16 -3.35
CA ASP A 200 -9.63 12.73 -3.24
C ASP A 200 -9.20 12.20 -1.87
N HIS A 201 -9.33 10.88 -1.68
CA HIS A 201 -9.02 10.17 -0.44
C HIS A 201 -7.51 10.09 -0.15
N GLU A 202 -6.66 10.07 -1.19
CA GLU A 202 -5.20 10.05 -1.00
C GLU A 202 -4.70 11.40 -0.47
N GLN A 203 -5.16 12.50 -1.07
CA GLN A 203 -4.88 13.85 -0.58
C GLN A 203 -5.48 14.10 0.80
N ALA A 204 -6.63 13.50 1.11
CA ALA A 204 -7.22 13.58 2.44
C ALA A 204 -6.30 12.90 3.48
N LEU A 205 -5.82 11.68 3.20
CA LEU A 205 -4.87 10.99 4.07
C LEU A 205 -3.55 11.76 4.23
N LEU A 206 -3.01 12.34 3.15
CA LEU A 206 -1.81 13.19 3.20
C LEU A 206 -2.02 14.44 4.06
N LEU A 207 -3.17 15.10 3.94
CA LEU A 207 -3.52 16.25 4.78
C LEU A 207 -3.58 15.84 6.25
N TRP A 208 -4.25 14.72 6.56
CA TRP A 208 -4.35 14.21 7.92
C TRP A 208 -2.98 13.96 8.55
N ILE A 209 -2.09 13.25 7.85
CA ILE A 209 -0.73 12.96 8.32
C ILE A 209 0.04 14.25 8.56
N ASN A 210 0.08 15.15 7.57
CA ASN A 210 0.82 16.40 7.67
C ASN A 210 0.41 17.24 8.88
N GLU A 211 -0.88 17.35 9.12
CA GLU A 211 -1.41 18.18 10.18
C GLU A 211 -1.14 17.54 11.56
N ALA A 212 -1.25 16.21 11.68
CA ALA A 212 -0.91 15.50 12.91
C ALA A 212 0.58 15.62 13.24
N VAL A 213 1.44 15.47 12.23
CA VAL A 213 2.89 15.62 12.35
C VAL A 213 3.26 17.07 12.69
N SER A 214 2.57 18.06 12.11
CA SER A 214 2.73 19.48 12.47
C SER A 214 2.35 19.73 13.93
N ALA A 215 1.23 19.17 14.39
CA ALA A 215 0.80 19.30 15.78
C ALA A 215 1.79 18.63 16.76
N LEU A 216 2.39 17.49 16.40
CA LEU A 216 3.49 16.89 17.16
C LEU A 216 4.73 17.79 17.21
N LYS A 217 5.11 18.38 16.08
CA LYS A 217 6.24 19.32 15.99
C LYS A 217 6.02 20.53 16.92
N GLU A 218 4.81 21.07 16.96
CA GLU A 218 4.46 22.16 17.89
C GLU A 218 4.55 21.72 19.36
N ARG A 219 4.00 20.54 19.70
CA ARG A 219 4.03 19.99 21.08
C ARG A 219 5.47 19.81 21.59
N THR A 220 6.32 19.15 20.80
CA THR A 220 7.73 18.91 21.15
C THR A 220 8.54 20.21 21.28
N GLN A 221 8.19 21.25 20.51
CA GLN A 221 8.81 22.57 20.64
C GLN A 221 8.39 23.33 21.89
N GLN A 222 7.13 23.17 22.34
CA GLN A 222 6.62 23.76 23.58
C GLN A 222 7.25 23.12 24.82
N GLU A 223 7.26 21.79 24.91
CA GLU A 223 7.93 21.03 25.98
C GLU A 223 9.42 21.40 26.06
N GLY A 224 10.09 21.46 24.91
CA GLY A 224 11.48 21.90 24.84
C GLY A 224 11.70 23.39 25.08
N LYS A 225 10.67 24.23 25.25
CA LYS A 225 10.83 25.64 25.70
C LYS A 225 10.76 25.73 27.22
N GLU A 226 9.99 24.88 27.89
CA GLU A 226 9.87 24.84 29.36
C GLU A 226 11.15 24.32 30.05
N ILE A 227 11.88 23.42 29.41
CA ILE A 227 13.17 22.87 29.92
C ILE A 227 14.32 23.90 29.80
N ARG A 228 14.15 24.99 29.04
CA ARG A 228 15.23 25.94 28.66
C ARG A 228 15.49 27.07 29.69
N SER A 229 15.82 26.71 30.92
CA SER A 229 16.48 27.63 31.86
C SER A 229 18.00 27.41 32.01
N GLY A 230 18.63 26.55 31.20
CA GLY A 230 20.09 26.39 31.25
C GLY A 230 20.70 25.64 30.06
N ASN A 231 21.48 26.38 29.26
CA ASN A 231 22.44 25.92 28.24
C ASN A 231 21.93 25.17 26.99
N GLY A 232 22.34 25.67 25.82
CA GLY A 232 21.91 25.24 24.50
C GLY A 232 22.85 24.23 23.85
N ASP A 233 22.27 23.24 23.18
CA ASP A 233 22.14 23.17 21.73
C ASP A 233 20.88 22.34 21.46
N LYS A 234 19.93 22.88 20.68
CA LYS A 234 18.66 22.19 20.43
C LYS A 234 18.75 21.30 19.20
N ILE A 235 18.49 20.00 19.36
CA ILE A 235 17.94 19.19 18.27
C ILE A 235 16.44 19.52 18.23
N LEU A 236 16.06 20.47 17.37
CA LEU A 236 14.64 20.66 17.02
C LEU A 236 14.24 19.49 16.12
N ALA A 237 13.18 18.78 16.47
CA ALA A 237 12.62 17.76 15.60
C ALA A 237 12.11 18.43 14.32
N ASP A 238 12.83 18.23 13.22
CA ASP A 238 12.47 18.77 11.91
C ASP A 238 11.77 17.69 11.10
N PHE A 239 10.49 17.46 11.42
CA PHE A 239 9.66 16.57 10.62
C PHE A 239 9.37 17.22 9.26
N PRO A 240 9.66 16.52 8.13
CA PRO A 240 9.37 17.03 6.80
C PRO A 240 7.86 17.05 6.56
N LYS A 241 7.40 18.08 5.83
CA LYS A 241 6.04 18.10 5.29
C LYS A 241 6.01 17.23 4.05
N ILE A 242 5.05 16.31 3.98
CA ILE A 242 4.90 15.41 2.84
C ILE A 242 3.96 16.01 1.79
N SER A 243 4.27 15.80 0.52
CA SER A 243 3.48 16.28 -0.63
C SER A 243 2.88 15.15 -1.46
N ASP A 244 3.50 13.96 -1.41
CA ASP A 244 3.05 12.76 -2.09
C ASP A 244 3.17 11.52 -1.20
N LEU A 245 2.65 10.39 -1.67
CA LEU A 245 2.69 9.12 -0.95
C LEU A 245 4.09 8.49 -0.91
N GLN A 246 4.98 8.85 -1.83
CA GLN A 246 6.33 8.29 -1.89
C GLN A 246 7.20 8.81 -0.73
N GLU A 247 6.97 10.05 -0.29
CA GLU A 247 7.62 10.63 0.88
C GLU A 247 7.22 9.97 2.21
N ILE A 248 6.16 9.15 2.23
CA ILE A 248 5.76 8.35 3.40
C ILE A 248 6.67 7.12 3.57
N CYS A 249 7.29 6.66 2.49
CA CYS A 249 8.04 5.40 2.46
C CYS A 249 9.34 5.42 3.28
N ASP A 250 9.77 6.56 3.83
CA ASP A 250 10.89 6.65 4.77
C ASP A 250 10.50 6.32 6.22
N GLY A 251 9.20 6.12 6.47
CA GLY A 251 8.63 5.79 7.77
C GLY A 251 8.59 6.94 8.77
N VAL A 252 9.16 8.11 8.47
CA VAL A 252 9.26 9.25 9.40
C VAL A 252 7.87 9.79 9.72
N SER A 253 7.08 10.09 8.69
CA SER A 253 5.74 10.67 8.84
C SER A 253 4.76 9.69 9.49
N LEU A 254 4.88 8.38 9.20
CA LEU A 254 4.09 7.32 9.84
C LEU A 254 4.41 7.17 11.32
N ALA A 255 5.71 7.09 11.66
CA ALA A 255 6.13 6.98 13.05
C ALA A 255 5.75 8.23 13.85
N ALA A 256 5.88 9.42 13.24
CA ALA A 256 5.45 10.68 13.86
C ALA A 256 3.93 10.75 14.06
N LEU A 257 3.15 10.28 13.09
CA LEU A 257 1.69 10.13 13.24
C LEU A 257 1.34 9.25 14.43
N ILE A 258 1.98 8.08 14.56
CA ILE A 258 1.75 7.17 15.69
C ILE A 258 2.16 7.83 17.00
N ALA A 259 3.33 8.48 17.07
CA ALA A 259 3.79 9.19 18.26
C ALA A 259 2.85 10.33 18.67
N PHE A 260 2.16 10.96 17.71
CA PHE A 260 1.15 11.98 17.98
C PHE A 260 -0.09 11.41 18.67
N TYR A 261 -0.65 10.30 18.15
CA TYR A 261 -1.86 9.68 18.68
C TYR A 261 -1.63 8.78 19.90
N CYS A 262 -0.49 8.08 19.94
CA CYS A 262 -0.14 7.04 20.91
C CYS A 262 1.27 7.28 21.50
N PRO A 263 1.51 8.41 22.19
CA PRO A 263 2.83 8.75 22.75
C PRO A 263 3.34 7.75 23.79
N GLU A 264 2.45 6.99 24.43
CA GLU A 264 2.81 5.94 25.40
C GLU A 264 3.43 4.70 24.72
N ASP A 265 2.98 4.39 23.50
CA ASP A 265 3.45 3.24 22.72
C ASP A 265 4.67 3.57 21.85
N LEU A 266 4.73 4.81 21.33
CA LEU A 266 5.85 5.28 20.51
C LEU A 266 6.30 6.69 20.91
N ASP A 267 7.45 6.76 21.58
CA ASP A 267 8.14 8.03 21.82
C ASP A 267 8.74 8.56 20.50
N TRP A 268 8.47 9.84 20.21
CA TRP A 268 9.00 10.54 19.04
C TRP A 268 10.54 10.58 19.00
N ASN A 269 11.21 10.51 20.15
CA ASN A 269 12.68 10.48 20.23
C ASN A 269 13.30 9.23 19.59
N LYS A 270 12.52 8.16 19.40
CA LYS A 270 12.98 6.94 18.72
C LYS A 270 13.04 7.11 17.20
N ILE A 271 12.39 8.14 16.67
CA ILE A 271 12.27 8.38 15.23
C ILE A 271 13.60 8.93 14.69
N THR A 272 14.05 8.35 13.59
CA THR A 272 15.26 8.81 12.90
C THR A 272 14.95 9.95 11.97
N LEU A 273 15.54 11.11 12.24
CA LEU A 273 15.38 12.32 11.43
C LEU A 273 16.72 12.66 10.75
N ASN A 274 16.93 12.11 9.55
CA ASN A 274 18.09 12.42 8.72
C ASN A 274 17.65 13.17 7.46
N ARG A 275 18.37 14.25 7.09
CA ARG A 275 18.09 15.02 5.87
C ARG A 275 18.21 14.18 4.59
N VAL A 276 19.08 13.17 4.62
CA VAL A 276 19.28 12.21 3.54
C VAL A 276 19.20 10.82 4.17
N PRO A 277 18.00 10.23 4.30
CA PRO A 277 17.82 8.97 5.00
C PRO A 277 18.42 7.80 4.20
N THR A 278 19.29 7.02 4.85
CA THR A 278 19.81 5.76 4.31
C THR A 278 18.71 4.68 4.30
N VAL A 279 18.92 3.58 3.56
CA VAL A 279 17.97 2.44 3.59
C VAL A 279 17.78 1.92 5.02
N SER A 280 18.86 1.82 5.80
CA SER A 280 18.80 1.40 7.20
C SER A 280 17.97 2.35 8.08
N ASP A 281 18.04 3.66 7.83
CA ASP A 281 17.22 4.64 8.56
C ASP A 281 15.73 4.46 8.26
N ARG A 282 15.39 4.24 6.98
CA ARG A 282 14.00 3.99 6.55
C ARG A 282 13.46 2.73 7.18
N LEU A 283 14.22 1.63 7.10
CA LEU A 283 13.85 0.36 7.71
C LEU A 283 13.67 0.48 9.23
N ARG A 284 14.56 1.21 9.92
CA ARG A 284 14.42 1.44 11.36
C ARG A 284 13.11 2.15 11.70
N ASN A 285 12.75 3.20 10.95
CA ASN A 285 11.49 3.91 11.18
C ASN A 285 10.26 3.04 10.85
N LEU A 286 10.31 2.28 9.75
CA LEU A 286 9.22 1.39 9.35
C LEU A 286 9.05 0.20 10.31
N LEU A 287 10.13 -0.27 10.94
CA LEU A 287 10.06 -1.27 12.01
C LEU A 287 9.32 -0.73 13.24
N LEU A 288 9.52 0.54 13.62
CA LEU A 288 8.73 1.15 14.71
C LEU A 288 7.23 1.13 14.39
N VAL A 289 6.87 1.44 13.14
CA VAL A 289 5.48 1.40 12.66
C VAL A 289 4.94 -0.04 12.69
N ASN A 290 5.74 -1.01 12.25
CA ASN A 290 5.37 -2.43 12.26
C ASN A 290 5.17 -2.97 13.67
N ASP A 291 6.10 -2.68 14.58
CA ASP A 291 6.02 -3.07 15.99
C ASP A 291 4.77 -2.50 16.67
N PHE A 292 4.44 -1.24 16.43
CA PHE A 292 3.20 -0.63 16.92
C PHE A 292 1.97 -1.37 16.37
N CYS A 293 1.92 -1.63 15.06
CA CYS A 293 0.78 -2.29 14.43
C CYS A 293 0.56 -3.72 14.93
N LEU A 294 1.63 -4.41 15.31
CA LEU A 294 1.57 -5.78 15.83
C LEU A 294 1.20 -5.83 17.32
N ASN A 295 1.70 -4.89 18.13
CA ASN A 295 1.64 -5.01 19.59
C ASN A 295 0.58 -4.10 20.25
N SER A 296 0.27 -2.95 19.64
CA SER A 296 -0.59 -1.93 20.26
C SER A 296 -2.00 -1.88 19.67
N LEU A 297 -2.21 -2.42 18.47
CA LEU A 297 -3.51 -2.48 17.81
C LEU A 297 -4.24 -3.81 18.09
N PRO A 298 -5.58 -3.82 18.09
CA PRO A 298 -6.37 -5.04 18.35
C PRO A 298 -6.23 -6.11 17.26
N TYR A 299 -5.81 -5.71 16.06
CA TYR A 299 -5.57 -6.59 14.92
C TYR A 299 -4.52 -5.95 14.01
N SER A 300 -3.86 -6.79 13.20
CA SER A 300 -2.85 -6.32 12.26
C SER A 300 -3.50 -5.56 11.10
N VAL A 301 -3.01 -4.34 10.86
CA VAL A 301 -3.36 -3.50 9.70
C VAL A 301 -2.19 -3.36 8.71
N PHE A 302 -0.96 -3.66 9.15
CA PHE A 302 0.24 -3.57 8.33
C PHE A 302 0.51 -4.92 7.66
N HIS A 303 0.00 -5.08 6.44
CA HIS A 303 0.08 -6.35 5.69
C HIS A 303 1.26 -6.43 4.72
N MET A 304 2.06 -5.38 4.63
CA MET A 304 3.33 -5.35 3.90
C MET A 304 4.48 -5.56 4.88
N MET A 305 5.62 -6.00 4.37
CA MET A 305 6.88 -5.98 5.11
C MET A 305 7.49 -4.56 5.11
N PRO A 306 8.24 -4.16 6.15
CA PRO A 306 8.98 -2.89 6.15
C PRO A 306 9.86 -2.72 4.90
N GLU A 307 10.48 -3.80 4.42
CA GLU A 307 11.29 -3.82 3.21
C GLU A 307 10.45 -3.48 1.97
N ASP A 308 9.23 -4.00 1.85
CA ASP A 308 8.32 -3.71 0.73
C ASP A 308 8.11 -2.20 0.58
N VAL A 309 7.89 -1.51 1.71
CA VAL A 309 7.61 -0.07 1.75
C VAL A 309 8.89 0.73 1.44
N SER A 310 10.05 0.29 1.93
CA SER A 310 11.32 0.98 1.63
C SER A 310 11.68 0.93 0.13
N TYR A 311 11.24 -0.11 -0.59
CA TYR A 311 11.57 -0.34 -2.00
C TYR A 311 10.42 -0.04 -2.98
N MET A 312 9.19 0.23 -2.52
CA MET A 312 8.04 0.44 -3.42
C MET A 312 8.22 1.70 -4.30
N ARG A 313 8.55 1.49 -5.58
CA ARG A 313 8.55 2.53 -6.62
C ARG A 313 7.14 2.73 -7.19
N GLY A 314 6.14 2.91 -6.31
CA GLY A 314 4.72 3.09 -6.66
C GLY A 314 3.93 1.80 -6.99
N THR A 315 4.59 0.66 -7.19
CA THR A 315 3.93 -0.62 -7.54
C THR A 315 2.93 -1.13 -6.48
N MET A 316 3.11 -0.73 -5.22
CA MET A 316 2.30 -1.12 -4.06
C MET A 316 1.50 0.06 -3.47
N GLN A 317 1.30 1.13 -4.25
CA GLN A 317 0.53 2.29 -3.79
C GLN A 317 -0.86 1.93 -3.24
N PRO A 318 -1.68 1.04 -3.86
CA PRO A 318 -2.97 0.65 -3.28
C PRO A 318 -2.84 0.03 -1.87
N ASN A 319 -1.80 -0.77 -1.64
CA ASN A 319 -1.51 -1.39 -0.35
C ASN A 319 -1.15 -0.34 0.72
N LEU A 320 -0.35 0.67 0.35
CA LEU A 320 -0.04 1.78 1.23
C LEU A 320 -1.29 2.59 1.57
N VAL A 321 -2.12 2.92 0.56
CA VAL A 321 -3.32 3.73 0.75
C VAL A 321 -4.33 3.04 1.68
N VAL A 322 -4.56 1.74 1.54
CA VAL A 322 -5.45 1.04 2.49
C VAL A 322 -4.85 0.87 3.88
N PHE A 323 -3.53 0.73 3.98
CA PHE A 323 -2.86 0.76 5.29
C PHE A 323 -3.07 2.10 6.00
N LEU A 324 -2.94 3.22 5.27
CA LEU A 324 -3.24 4.55 5.78
C LEU A 324 -4.72 4.72 6.15
N ALA A 325 -5.63 4.20 5.32
CA ALA A 325 -7.06 4.20 5.63
C ALA A 325 -7.38 3.36 6.88
N ASP A 326 -6.72 2.21 7.05
CA ASP A 326 -6.84 1.38 8.24
C ASP A 326 -6.31 2.07 9.50
N LEU A 327 -5.16 2.75 9.41
CA LEU A 327 -4.66 3.61 10.48
C LEU A 327 -5.66 4.71 10.82
N PHE A 328 -6.20 5.42 9.82
CA PHE A 328 -7.21 6.45 10.04
C PHE A 328 -8.45 5.87 10.75
N ASN A 329 -8.90 4.69 10.32
CA ASN A 329 -10.02 4.00 10.94
C ASN A 329 -9.76 3.68 12.43
N VAL A 330 -8.60 3.12 12.77
CA VAL A 330 -8.29 2.72 14.17
C VAL A 330 -7.79 3.86 15.06
N LEU A 331 -7.43 5.03 14.50
CA LEU A 331 -6.98 6.19 15.28
C LEU A 331 -8.08 7.25 15.45
N GLU A 332 -8.94 7.45 14.45
CA GLU A 332 -9.96 8.52 14.43
C GLU A 332 -11.41 8.01 14.49
N ILE A 333 -11.77 7.03 13.66
CA ILE A 333 -13.17 6.59 13.51
C ILE A 333 -13.56 5.66 14.66
N HIS A 334 -12.75 4.63 14.90
CA HIS A 334 -12.88 3.63 15.96
C HIS A 334 -11.57 3.56 16.75
N PRO A 335 -11.29 4.56 17.61
CA PRO A 335 -10.00 4.67 18.28
C PRO A 335 -9.65 3.44 19.11
N ALA A 336 -8.48 2.85 18.84
CA ALA A 336 -7.91 1.77 19.60
C ALA A 336 -7.56 2.21 21.04
N LYS A 337 -7.39 1.24 21.94
CA LYS A 337 -7.12 1.51 23.37
C LYS A 337 -5.80 2.24 23.63
N CYS A 338 -4.85 2.21 22.70
CA CYS A 338 -3.58 2.93 22.77
C CYS A 338 -3.71 4.43 22.49
N VAL A 339 -4.81 4.88 21.88
CA VAL A 339 -4.98 6.29 21.49
C VAL A 339 -5.13 7.16 22.75
N ARG A 340 -4.25 8.15 22.89
CA ARG A 340 -4.20 9.15 23.97
C ARG A 340 -4.31 10.55 23.40
N PHE A 341 -5.24 10.75 22.47
CA PHE A 341 -5.61 12.07 22.02
C PHE A 341 -6.58 12.70 23.01
N ASP A 342 -6.19 13.82 23.61
CA ASP A 342 -6.94 14.46 24.70
C ASP A 342 -8.30 14.98 24.21
N ARG A 343 -9.35 14.19 24.45
CA ARG A 343 -10.74 14.56 24.16
C ARG A 343 -11.25 15.68 25.07
N ALA A 344 -10.53 16.08 26.11
CA ALA A 344 -11.00 17.06 27.09
C ALA A 344 -11.18 18.48 26.50
N ALA A 345 -10.57 18.80 25.35
CA ALA A 345 -10.80 20.05 24.62
C ALA A 345 -12.08 20.05 23.76
N ALA A 346 -12.80 18.92 23.65
CA ALA A 346 -13.89 18.71 22.68
C ALA A 346 -15.32 18.73 23.27
N SER A 347 -15.52 19.30 24.47
CA SER A 347 -16.84 19.33 25.13
C SER A 347 -17.90 20.26 24.50
N LEU A 348 -17.69 20.78 23.28
CA LEU A 348 -18.59 21.77 22.67
C LEU A 348 -19.22 21.40 21.31
N THR A 349 -19.01 20.20 20.77
CA THR A 349 -19.62 19.82 19.46
C THR A 349 -20.36 18.47 19.45
N GLN A 350 -20.70 17.93 20.62
CA GLN A 350 -21.32 16.61 20.78
C GLN A 350 -22.84 16.56 20.50
N GLY A 351 -23.37 17.49 19.70
CA GLY A 351 -24.82 17.62 19.50
C GLY A 351 -25.40 16.98 18.23
N LYS A 352 -24.60 16.66 17.21
CA LYS A 352 -25.16 16.30 15.88
C LYS A 352 -24.52 15.12 15.14
N LEU A 353 -23.40 14.57 15.61
CA LEU A 353 -22.76 13.41 14.97
C LEU A 353 -23.18 12.06 15.58
N CYS A 354 -23.80 12.05 16.77
CA CYS A 354 -24.19 10.80 17.47
C CYS A 354 -25.26 9.95 16.75
N PHE A 355 -26.00 10.49 15.78
CA PHE A 355 -27.12 9.75 15.17
C PHE A 355 -26.72 8.79 14.04
N ILE A 356 -25.47 8.84 13.54
CA ILE A 356 -25.01 7.90 12.50
C ILE A 356 -24.20 6.73 13.12
N TYR A 357 -23.65 6.88 14.32
CA TYR A 357 -22.69 5.93 14.89
C TYR A 357 -23.29 4.80 15.74
N LEU A 358 -24.62 4.67 15.82
CA LEU A 358 -25.28 3.66 16.66
C LEU A 358 -25.64 2.35 15.94
N PHE A 359 -25.27 2.16 14.67
CA PHE A 359 -25.58 0.94 13.92
C PHE A 359 -24.39 0.00 13.65
N LEU A 360 -23.20 0.27 14.18
CA LEU A 360 -22.01 -0.54 13.92
C LEU A 360 -21.64 -1.56 15.01
N TYR A 361 -22.45 -1.72 16.05
CA TYR A 361 -22.26 -2.80 17.04
C TYR A 361 -23.62 -3.29 17.56
N TYR A 362 -24.22 -4.21 16.81
CA TYR A 362 -24.94 -5.38 17.34
C TYR A 362 -24.84 -6.53 16.34
#